data_AF-A0AAW6IME7-F1
#
_entry.id   AF-A0AAW6IME7-F1
#
_cell.length_a   1.000
_cell.length_b   1.000
_cell.length_c   1.000
_cell.angle_alpha   90.00
_cell.angle_beta   90.00
_cell.angle_gamma   90.00
#
_symmetry.space_group_name_H-M   'P 1'
#
loop_
_entity.id
_entity.type
_entity.pdbx_description
1 polymer ?
#
loop_
_entity_poly.entity_id
_entity_poly.type
_entity_poly.pdbx_seq_one_letter_code
_entity_poly.pdbx_strand_id
1 'polypeptide(L)'
;MNKVMYEVWGEDTFARESYLVGTFETREKAGKALEASEKSVLDQCEELRDTYWIVELTPEREKERKEWERNQEEQRRSKSDFDYSHLCELISRLNSKLLEVVVQDMKGTITDKEVKLLEENEKVSDCYDSLSFQYIRGVKDEQCCLVYVEIGFKDEGRMSTSCFVGTPNQIRRQFSFKRGEKFVCRIIDKMIVDFF
;
A
#
# COMPACT_ATOMS: atom_id res chain seq x y z
N MET A 1 -38.27 5.38 21.00
CA MET A 1 -37.25 4.33 21.22
C MET A 1 -36.43 4.22 19.96
N ASN A 2 -35.10 4.18 20.06
CA ASN A 2 -34.25 3.93 18.91
C ASN A 2 -34.31 2.41 18.61
N LYS A 3 -34.55 2.03 17.35
CA LYS A 3 -34.69 0.62 16.95
C LYS A 3 -33.31 -0.01 16.91
N VAL A 4 -32.92 -0.72 17.98
CA VAL A 4 -31.68 -1.50 18.01
C VAL A 4 -31.75 -2.57 16.92
N MET A 5 -30.78 -2.55 16.02
CA MET A 5 -30.59 -3.57 14.99
C MET A 5 -29.43 -4.48 15.41
N TYR A 6 -29.31 -5.63 14.77
CA TYR A 6 -28.32 -6.67 15.06
C TYR A 6 -27.59 -7.03 13.78
N GLU A 7 -26.29 -6.89 13.77
CA GLU A 7 -25.46 -7.28 12.63
C GLU A 7 -24.77 -8.61 12.92
N VAL A 8 -24.70 -9.48 11.91
CA VAL A 8 -23.81 -10.65 11.92
C VAL A 8 -22.58 -10.28 11.10
N TRP A 9 -21.42 -10.44 11.70
CA TRP A 9 -20.11 -10.19 11.08
C TRP A 9 -19.31 -11.49 11.03
N GLY A 10 -18.45 -11.62 10.03
CA GLY A 10 -17.40 -12.62 9.94
C GLY A 10 -16.01 -11.98 9.85
N GLU A 11 -14.97 -12.72 10.18
CA GLU A 11 -13.57 -12.42 9.88
C GLU A 11 -13.01 -13.52 8.99
N ASP A 12 -12.58 -13.16 7.78
CA ASP A 12 -11.82 -14.04 6.91
C ASP A 12 -10.46 -14.29 7.58
N THR A 13 -10.21 -15.52 8.01
CA THR A 13 -9.00 -15.86 8.79
C THR A 13 -7.72 -15.85 7.95
N PHE A 14 -7.84 -15.95 6.62
CA PHE A 14 -6.73 -15.90 5.69
C PHE A 14 -6.39 -14.45 5.26
N ALA A 15 -7.40 -13.64 4.94
CA ALA A 15 -7.25 -12.24 4.54
C ALA A 15 -7.07 -11.28 5.73
N ARG A 16 -7.59 -11.65 6.91
CA ARG A 16 -7.73 -10.80 8.11
C ARG A 16 -8.64 -9.59 7.87
N GLU A 17 -9.69 -9.79 7.08
CA GLU A 17 -10.70 -8.77 6.76
C GLU A 17 -12.04 -9.12 7.41
N SER A 18 -12.64 -8.17 8.13
CA SER A 18 -13.99 -8.32 8.67
C SER A 18 -15.04 -7.98 7.62
N TYR A 19 -16.05 -8.83 7.46
CA TYR A 19 -17.13 -8.66 6.48
C TYR A 19 -18.52 -8.78 7.12
N LEU A 20 -19.47 -7.99 6.62
CA LEU A 20 -20.85 -7.98 7.09
C LEU A 20 -21.66 -9.11 6.40
N VAL A 21 -22.10 -10.10 7.17
CA VAL A 21 -22.98 -11.17 6.70
C VAL A 21 -24.42 -10.66 6.53
N GLY A 22 -24.87 -9.75 7.41
CA GLY A 22 -26.15 -9.07 7.25
C GLY A 22 -26.64 -8.31 8.49
N THR A 23 -27.65 -7.46 8.29
CA THR A 23 -28.29 -6.65 9.34
C THR A 23 -29.73 -7.10 9.57
N PHE A 24 -30.11 -7.30 10.84
CA PHE A 24 -31.36 -7.95 11.26
C PHE A 24 -32.08 -7.12 12.33
N GLU A 25 -33.41 -7.18 12.36
CA GLU A 25 -34.23 -6.39 13.29
C GLU A 25 -34.30 -6.94 14.72
N THR A 26 -33.79 -8.15 14.94
CA THR A 26 -33.99 -8.92 16.17
C THR A 26 -32.83 -9.88 16.38
N ARG A 27 -32.39 -10.04 17.62
CA ARG A 27 -31.29 -10.96 18.01
C ARG A 27 -31.53 -12.41 17.58
N GLU A 28 -32.78 -12.87 17.51
CA GLU A 28 -33.14 -14.22 17.05
C GLU A 28 -32.88 -14.43 15.55
N LYS A 29 -33.27 -13.47 14.69
CA LYS A 29 -32.94 -13.49 13.25
C LYS A 29 -31.42 -13.48 13.03
N ALA A 30 -30.68 -12.67 13.80
CA ALA A 30 -29.23 -12.63 13.76
C ALA A 30 -28.60 -13.96 14.21
N GLY A 31 -29.08 -14.56 15.31
CA GLY A 31 -28.64 -15.88 15.78
C GLY A 31 -28.79 -16.98 14.73
N LYS A 32 -29.92 -17.01 14.01
CA LYS A 32 -30.16 -17.97 12.91
C LYS A 32 -29.21 -17.78 11.73
N ALA A 33 -28.77 -16.55 11.45
CA ALA A 33 -27.79 -16.26 10.40
C ALA A 33 -26.34 -16.54 10.87
N LEU A 34 -26.02 -16.27 12.14
CA LEU A 34 -24.76 -16.67 12.78
C LEU A 34 -24.58 -18.20 12.69
N GLU A 35 -25.54 -18.96 13.22
CA GLU A 35 -25.54 -20.43 13.17
C GLU A 35 -25.41 -20.99 11.75
N ALA A 36 -25.98 -20.33 10.74
CA ALA A 36 -25.89 -20.77 9.35
C ALA A 36 -24.50 -20.52 8.76
N SER A 37 -23.84 -19.43 9.17
CA SER A 37 -22.50 -19.05 8.72
C SER A 37 -21.43 -19.92 9.39
N GLU A 38 -21.55 -20.15 10.71
CA GLU A 38 -20.71 -21.11 11.43
C GLU A 38 -20.80 -22.52 10.82
N LYS A 39 -22.00 -22.95 10.41
CA LYS A 39 -22.21 -24.25 9.76
C LYS A 39 -21.63 -24.34 8.35
N SER A 40 -21.61 -23.27 7.56
CA SER A 40 -21.07 -23.30 6.20
C SER A 40 -19.55 -23.44 6.14
N VAL A 41 -18.85 -23.17 7.24
CA VAL A 41 -17.38 -23.25 7.35
C VAL A 41 -16.87 -24.47 8.11
N LEU A 42 -17.74 -25.38 8.54
CA LEU A 42 -17.32 -26.60 9.27
C LEU A 42 -16.42 -27.51 8.42
N ASP A 43 -16.66 -27.60 7.12
CA ASP A 43 -15.85 -28.39 6.18
C ASP A 43 -14.50 -27.72 5.81
N GLN A 44 -14.24 -26.48 6.28
CA GLN A 44 -12.95 -25.81 6.12
C GLN A 44 -11.91 -26.32 7.13
N CYS A 45 -10.63 -26.15 6.80
CA CYS A 45 -9.53 -26.39 7.72
C CYS A 45 -9.67 -25.49 8.97
N GLU A 46 -9.49 -26.06 10.16
CA GLU A 46 -9.67 -25.35 11.43
C GLU A 46 -8.73 -24.14 11.59
N GLU A 47 -7.53 -24.18 11.02
CA GLU A 47 -6.55 -23.07 11.01
C GLU A 47 -6.91 -21.93 10.04
N LEU A 48 -7.89 -22.13 9.16
CA LEU A 48 -8.33 -21.19 8.12
C LEU A 48 -9.85 -20.91 8.18
N ARG A 49 -10.52 -21.32 9.27
CA ARG A 49 -11.97 -21.24 9.41
C ARG A 49 -12.39 -19.86 9.88
N ASP A 50 -13.23 -19.19 9.09
CA ASP A 50 -13.80 -17.89 9.45
C ASP A 50 -14.50 -17.90 10.80
N THR A 51 -14.29 -16.84 11.58
CA THR A 51 -14.93 -16.62 12.88
C THR A 51 -16.09 -15.65 12.72
N TYR A 52 -17.24 -15.93 13.34
CA TYR A 52 -18.44 -15.10 13.24
C TYR A 52 -18.94 -14.62 14.60
N TRP A 53 -19.59 -13.45 14.64
CA TRP A 53 -20.18 -12.88 15.85
C TRP A 53 -21.37 -11.96 15.58
N ILE A 54 -22.10 -11.60 16.63
CA ILE A 54 -23.23 -10.65 16.58
C ILE A 54 -22.83 -9.33 17.24
N VAL A 55 -23.12 -8.23 16.53
CA VAL A 55 -22.94 -6.84 16.99
C VAL A 55 -24.32 -6.20 17.20
N GLU A 56 -24.56 -5.60 18.37
CA GLU A 56 -25.70 -4.71 18.54
C GLU A 56 -25.37 -3.33 17.97
N LEU A 57 -26.18 -2.90 16.98
CA LEU A 57 -26.06 -1.64 16.26
C LEU A 57 -26.89 -0.58 16.97
N THR A 58 -26.22 0.23 17.79
CA THR A 58 -26.78 1.45 18.40
C THR A 58 -26.65 2.63 17.42
N PRO A 59 -27.37 3.75 17.62
CA PRO A 59 -27.23 4.94 16.77
C PRO A 59 -25.84 5.57 16.76
N GLU A 60 -25.04 5.32 17.81
CA GLU A 60 -23.65 5.73 17.92
C GLU A 60 -22.79 4.86 16.99
N ARG A 61 -22.92 3.53 17.11
CA ARG A 61 -22.27 2.58 16.19
C ARG A 61 -22.71 2.72 14.74
N GLU A 62 -23.96 3.12 14.49
CA GLU A 62 -24.45 3.41 13.13
C GLU A 62 -23.74 4.62 12.52
N LYS A 63 -23.34 5.62 13.33
CA LYS A 63 -22.50 6.74 12.88
C LYS A 63 -21.06 6.28 12.66
N GLU A 64 -20.47 5.59 13.64
CA GLU A 64 -19.10 5.05 13.56
C GLU A 64 -18.92 4.17 12.31
N ARG A 65 -19.86 3.24 12.06
CA ARG A 65 -19.90 2.42 10.85
C ARG A 65 -19.97 3.28 9.59
N LYS A 66 -20.90 4.22 9.50
CA LYS A 66 -21.03 5.09 8.31
C LYS A 66 -19.84 5.99 8.09
N GLU A 67 -19.12 6.37 9.14
CA GLU A 67 -17.86 7.11 9.06
C GLU A 67 -16.72 6.23 8.55
N TRP A 68 -16.56 5.04 9.12
CA TRP A 68 -15.61 4.04 8.62
C TRP A 68 -15.86 3.63 7.16
N GLU A 69 -17.12 3.40 6.78
CA GLU A 69 -17.53 3.09 5.40
C GLU A 69 -17.23 4.24 4.43
N ARG A 70 -17.48 5.50 4.84
CA ARG A 70 -17.12 6.68 4.04
C ARG A 70 -15.61 6.79 3.87
N ASN A 71 -14.84 6.65 4.94
CA ASN A 71 -13.38 6.72 4.89
C ASN A 71 -12.79 5.60 4.01
N GLN A 72 -13.35 4.38 4.09
CA GLN A 72 -13.00 3.26 3.22
C GLN A 72 -13.36 3.51 1.74
N GLU A 73 -14.53 4.09 1.45
CA GLU A 73 -14.89 4.41 0.06
C GLU A 73 -14.08 5.59 -0.48
N GLU A 74 -13.72 6.57 0.35
CA GLU A 74 -12.84 7.69 0.03
C GLU A 74 -11.41 7.22 -0.28
N GLN A 75 -10.84 6.32 0.54
CA GLN A 75 -9.59 5.60 0.26
C GLN A 75 -9.65 4.76 -1.03
N ARG A 76 -10.82 4.19 -1.37
CA ARG A 76 -11.00 3.44 -2.63
C ARG A 76 -11.12 4.36 -3.84
N ARG A 77 -11.68 5.55 -3.68
CA ARG A 77 -11.79 6.59 -4.73
C ARG A 77 -10.44 7.24 -5.02
N SER A 78 -9.68 7.64 -4.01
CA SER A 78 -8.32 8.18 -4.19
C SER A 78 -7.32 7.13 -4.73
N LYS A 79 -7.51 5.84 -4.41
CA LYS A 79 -6.88 4.71 -5.13
C LYS A 79 -7.31 4.56 -6.59
N SER A 80 -8.49 5.04 -6.98
CA SER A 80 -8.99 4.97 -8.36
C SER A 80 -8.55 6.14 -9.25
N ASP A 81 -8.15 7.27 -8.65
CA ASP A 81 -7.49 8.39 -9.33
C ASP A 81 -5.99 8.13 -9.61
N PHE A 82 -5.49 6.92 -9.32
CA PHE A 82 -4.08 6.57 -9.44
C PHE A 82 -3.73 6.05 -10.85
N ASP A 83 -2.98 6.82 -11.65
CA ASP A 83 -2.53 6.35 -12.97
C ASP A 83 -1.31 5.42 -12.85
N TYR A 84 -1.57 4.16 -12.56
CA TYR A 84 -0.52 3.15 -12.40
C TYR A 84 0.31 2.91 -13.68
N SER A 85 -0.25 3.19 -14.87
CA SER A 85 0.51 3.11 -16.12
C SER A 85 1.53 4.24 -16.20
N HIS A 86 1.10 5.46 -15.91
CA HIS A 86 1.96 6.64 -15.87
C HIS A 86 3.06 6.50 -14.80
N LEU A 87 2.72 6.02 -13.60
CA LEU A 87 3.70 5.69 -12.56
C LEU A 87 4.76 4.70 -13.07
N CYS A 88 4.36 3.62 -13.74
CA CYS A 88 5.29 2.63 -14.27
C CYS A 88 6.27 3.23 -15.29
N GLU A 89 5.85 4.21 -16.10
CA GLU A 89 6.73 4.94 -17.01
C GLU A 89 7.71 5.85 -16.27
N LEU A 90 7.27 6.56 -15.23
CA LEU A 90 8.10 7.41 -14.39
C LEU A 90 9.16 6.58 -13.63
N ILE A 91 8.76 5.45 -13.06
CA ILE A 91 9.65 4.45 -12.45
C ILE A 91 10.70 3.98 -13.46
N SER A 92 10.29 3.65 -14.69
CA SER A 92 11.21 3.17 -15.73
C SER A 92 12.22 4.24 -16.16
N ARG A 93 11.79 5.51 -16.25
CA ARG A 93 12.65 6.68 -16.49
C ARG A 93 13.67 6.88 -15.37
N LEU A 94 13.21 6.97 -14.12
CA LEU A 94 14.08 7.16 -12.94
C LEU A 94 15.04 5.98 -12.72
N ASN A 95 14.60 4.74 -12.92
CA ASN A 95 15.42 3.55 -12.78
C ASN A 95 16.56 3.52 -13.82
N SER A 96 16.26 3.95 -15.06
CA SER A 96 17.28 4.06 -16.11
C SER A 96 18.35 5.11 -15.76
N LYS A 97 17.93 6.32 -15.35
CA LYS A 97 18.83 7.38 -14.87
C LYS A 97 19.66 6.94 -13.66
N LEU A 98 19.07 6.23 -12.71
CA LEU A 98 19.77 5.70 -11.53
C LEU A 98 20.85 4.68 -11.90
N LEU A 99 20.59 3.80 -12.86
CA LEU A 99 21.59 2.84 -13.34
C LEU A 99 22.78 3.52 -14.04
N GLU A 100 22.56 4.65 -14.71
CA GLU A 100 23.65 5.47 -15.27
C GLU A 100 24.53 6.07 -14.17
N VAL A 101 23.93 6.67 -13.13
CA VAL A 101 24.64 7.20 -11.95
C VAL A 101 25.48 6.11 -11.27
N VAL A 102 24.91 4.92 -11.05
CA VAL A 102 25.62 3.77 -10.47
C VAL A 102 26.77 3.29 -11.37
N VAL A 103 26.61 3.36 -12.69
CA VAL A 103 27.69 3.02 -13.66
C VAL A 103 28.80 4.07 -13.69
N GLN A 104 28.49 5.35 -13.45
CA GLN A 104 29.51 6.41 -13.29
C GLN A 104 30.29 6.23 -11.99
N ASP A 105 29.61 5.90 -10.89
CA ASP A 105 30.24 5.62 -9.59
C ASP A 105 31.15 4.40 -9.65
N MET A 106 30.69 3.31 -10.28
CA MET A 106 31.52 2.12 -10.54
C MET A 106 32.75 2.38 -11.44
N LYS A 107 32.80 3.52 -12.15
CA LYS A 107 33.96 3.96 -12.95
C LYS A 107 34.83 4.99 -12.23
N GLY A 108 34.40 5.49 -11.06
CA GLY A 108 35.04 6.62 -10.39
C GLY A 108 34.88 7.96 -11.12
N THR A 109 33.92 8.09 -12.04
CA THR A 109 33.73 9.30 -12.86
C THR A 109 32.69 10.28 -12.28
N ILE A 110 32.09 9.97 -11.14
CA ILE A 110 31.10 10.80 -10.47
C ILE A 110 31.77 11.68 -9.39
N THR A 111 31.56 12.99 -9.49
CA THR A 111 32.07 13.99 -8.54
C THR A 111 31.26 14.00 -7.25
N ASP A 112 29.95 14.03 -7.38
CA ASP A 112 29.04 14.40 -6.28
C ASP A 112 28.87 13.24 -5.29
N LYS A 113 28.75 13.57 -4.00
CA LYS A 113 28.47 12.56 -2.97
C LYS A 113 27.02 12.05 -3.07
N GLU A 114 26.14 12.89 -3.60
CA GLU A 114 24.70 12.68 -3.64
C GLU A 114 24.15 13.16 -4.99
N VAL A 115 23.25 12.37 -5.59
CA VAL A 115 22.50 12.75 -6.80
C VAL A 115 21.03 12.45 -6.58
N LYS A 116 20.18 13.48 -6.56
CA LYS A 116 18.72 13.36 -6.54
C LYS A 116 18.17 13.43 -7.97
N LEU A 117 17.48 12.38 -8.40
CA LEU A 117 16.76 12.28 -9.67
C LEU A 117 15.27 12.47 -9.36
N LEU A 118 14.58 13.35 -10.09
CA LEU A 118 13.19 13.76 -9.84
C LEU A 118 12.39 13.68 -11.15
N GLU A 119 11.12 13.26 -11.06
CA GLU A 119 10.10 13.49 -12.09
C GLU A 119 8.88 14.09 -11.38
N GLU A 120 8.39 15.26 -11.82
CA GLU A 120 7.21 15.91 -11.24
C GLU A 120 5.94 15.57 -12.04
N ASN A 121 4.78 15.54 -11.39
CA ASN A 121 3.52 15.11 -12.02
C ASN A 121 2.57 16.25 -12.39
N GLU A 122 2.80 16.85 -13.56
CA GLU A 122 1.91 17.85 -14.17
C GLU A 122 0.47 17.35 -14.42
N LYS A 123 0.20 16.04 -14.34
CA LYS A 123 -1.13 15.47 -14.56
C LYS A 123 -2.06 15.77 -13.39
N VAL A 124 -2.99 16.70 -13.61
CA VAL A 124 -3.98 17.15 -12.61
C VAL A 124 -4.93 16.04 -12.15
N SER A 125 -5.22 15.05 -13.00
CA SER A 125 -6.14 13.93 -12.71
C SER A 125 -5.43 12.68 -12.17
N ASP A 126 -4.26 12.84 -11.57
CA ASP A 126 -3.43 11.75 -11.04
C ASP A 126 -2.95 12.16 -9.64
N CYS A 127 -3.30 11.37 -8.62
CA CYS A 127 -3.18 11.76 -7.20
C CYS A 127 -1.73 11.78 -6.68
N TYR A 128 -0.79 11.26 -7.46
CA TYR A 128 0.64 11.28 -7.22
C TYR A 128 1.28 12.65 -7.59
N ASP A 129 2.33 13.10 -6.88
CA ASP A 129 3.03 14.39 -7.12
C ASP A 129 4.51 14.25 -7.55
N SER A 130 5.38 13.73 -6.68
CA SER A 130 6.85 13.59 -6.90
C SER A 130 7.44 12.61 -5.85
N LEU A 131 8.00 11.40 -6.03
CA LEU A 131 8.77 10.63 -7.03
C LEU A 131 10.16 11.15 -7.38
N SER A 132 11.07 10.88 -6.44
CA SER A 132 12.50 10.98 -6.64
C SER A 132 13.25 9.73 -6.21
N PHE A 133 14.34 9.41 -6.92
CA PHE A 133 15.34 8.43 -6.53
C PHE A 133 16.64 9.17 -6.21
N GLN A 134 17.16 9.02 -5.01
CA GLN A 134 18.33 9.74 -4.50
C GLN A 134 19.45 8.74 -4.21
N TYR A 135 20.59 8.88 -4.88
CA TYR A 135 21.77 8.03 -4.73
C TYR A 135 22.82 8.72 -3.86
N ILE A 136 23.09 8.20 -2.67
CA ILE A 136 24.03 8.76 -1.68
C ILE A 136 25.20 7.80 -1.48
N ARG A 137 26.43 8.32 -1.61
CA ARG A 137 27.67 7.55 -1.56
C ARG A 137 28.35 7.61 -0.18
N GLY A 138 29.17 6.60 0.11
CA GLY A 138 29.97 6.55 1.34
C GLY A 138 29.14 6.31 2.59
N VAL A 139 28.11 5.47 2.49
CA VAL A 139 27.22 5.09 3.60
C VAL A 139 27.62 3.70 4.08
N LYS A 140 27.78 3.50 5.40
CA LYS A 140 28.35 2.28 6.03
C LYS A 140 29.74 1.91 5.46
N ASP A 141 30.76 2.25 6.24
CA ASP A 141 32.16 1.82 6.02
C ASP A 141 32.74 2.26 4.66
N GLU A 142 32.26 3.41 4.16
CA GLU A 142 32.59 4.08 2.89
C GLU A 142 32.32 3.28 1.58
N GLN A 143 32.15 1.96 1.66
CA GLN A 143 32.02 1.07 0.50
C GLN A 143 30.58 0.83 0.03
N CYS A 144 29.58 1.13 0.86
CA CYS A 144 28.18 1.03 0.46
C CYS A 144 27.59 2.40 0.07
N CYS A 145 26.47 2.33 -0.63
CA CYS A 145 25.67 3.46 -1.06
C CYS A 145 24.21 3.22 -0.66
N LEU A 146 23.45 4.30 -0.60
CA LEU A 146 22.03 4.32 -0.26
C LEU A 146 21.26 4.77 -1.51
N VAL A 147 20.29 3.97 -1.96
CA VAL A 147 19.20 4.46 -2.80
C VAL A 147 18.04 4.78 -1.87
N TYR A 148 17.65 6.05 -1.85
CA TYR A 148 16.44 6.50 -1.16
C TYR A 148 15.36 6.79 -2.21
N VAL A 149 14.14 6.34 -1.96
CA VAL A 149 12.99 6.42 -2.87
C VAL A 149 11.87 7.12 -2.12
N GLU A 150 11.30 8.14 -2.73
CA GLU A 150 10.37 9.08 -2.08
C GLU A 150 9.21 9.36 -3.01
N ILE A 151 7.98 9.08 -2.57
CA ILE A 151 6.74 9.38 -3.31
C ILE A 151 5.85 10.31 -2.48
N GLY A 152 5.69 11.54 -2.95
CA GLY A 152 4.73 12.52 -2.49
C GLY A 152 3.41 12.38 -3.22
N PHE A 153 2.32 12.67 -2.52
CA PHE A 153 0.96 12.68 -3.05
C PHE A 153 0.42 14.11 -3.04
N LYS A 154 -0.42 14.45 -4.02
CA LYS A 154 -1.04 15.78 -4.12
C LYS A 154 -1.98 16.07 -2.95
N ASP A 155 -2.49 15.01 -2.31
CA ASP A 155 -3.38 15.13 -1.16
C ASP A 155 -2.60 15.30 0.16
N GLU A 156 -2.99 16.31 0.94
CA GLU A 156 -2.32 16.81 2.15
C GLU A 156 -0.80 17.12 2.06
N GLY A 157 -0.14 16.95 0.90
CA GLY A 157 1.33 17.09 0.77
C GLY A 157 2.11 15.99 1.52
N ARG A 158 1.46 14.86 1.80
CA ARG A 158 2.08 13.73 2.51
C ARG A 158 3.08 12.99 1.62
N MET A 159 4.10 12.40 2.25
CA MET A 159 5.17 11.66 1.56
C MET A 159 5.35 10.28 2.18
N SER A 160 5.44 9.26 1.33
CA SER A 160 5.82 7.88 1.68
C SER A 160 7.23 7.61 1.16
N THR A 161 8.07 6.93 1.93
CA THR A 161 9.51 6.80 1.64
C THR A 161 10.03 5.39 1.93
N SER A 162 11.05 4.97 1.19
CA SER A 162 11.70 3.67 1.32
C SER A 162 13.17 3.77 0.95
N CYS A 163 14.00 2.82 1.40
CA CYS A 163 15.42 2.86 1.09
C CYS A 163 16.08 1.48 0.95
N PHE A 164 17.17 1.46 0.19
CA PHE A 164 17.97 0.27 -0.10
C PHE A 164 19.45 0.59 0.08
N VAL A 165 20.16 -0.19 0.89
CA VAL A 165 21.60 -0.04 1.12
C VAL A 165 22.35 -1.21 0.49
N GLY A 166 23.41 -0.91 -0.24
CA GLY A 166 24.34 -1.91 -0.75
C GLY A 166 25.52 -1.29 -1.48
N THR A 167 26.50 -2.12 -1.86
CA THR A 167 27.57 -1.69 -2.78
C THR A 167 26.99 -1.29 -4.14
N PRO A 168 27.68 -0.44 -4.93
CA PRO A 168 27.25 -0.09 -6.29
C PRO A 168 26.96 -1.31 -7.18
N ASN A 169 27.70 -2.42 -6.98
CA ASN A 169 27.46 -3.69 -7.68
C ASN A 169 26.17 -4.40 -7.24
N GLN A 170 25.79 -4.34 -5.96
CA GLN A 170 24.51 -4.88 -5.49
C GLN A 170 23.34 -4.04 -6.00
N ILE A 171 23.44 -2.70 -5.92
CA ILE A 171 22.44 -1.78 -6.45
C ILE A 171 22.25 -2.00 -7.95
N ARG A 172 23.33 -1.99 -8.75
CA ARG A 172 23.27 -2.25 -10.20
C ARG A 172 22.58 -3.57 -10.53
N ARG A 173 22.87 -4.65 -9.79
CA ARG A 173 22.21 -5.96 -10.00
C ARG A 173 20.73 -5.89 -9.65
N GLN A 174 20.39 -5.34 -8.48
CA GLN A 174 19.03 -5.33 -7.95
C GLN A 174 18.08 -4.45 -8.77
N PHE A 175 18.57 -3.33 -9.30
CA PHE A 175 17.80 -2.37 -10.10
C PHE A 175 17.84 -2.65 -11.62
N SER A 176 18.63 -3.64 -12.08
CA SER A 176 18.78 -3.97 -13.52
C SER A 176 17.51 -4.50 -14.21
N PHE A 177 17.41 -4.26 -15.52
CA PHE A 177 16.26 -4.48 -16.41
C PHE A 177 15.39 -5.74 -16.16
N LYS A 178 14.06 -5.61 -16.31
CA LYS A 178 12.98 -6.59 -16.11
C LYS A 178 12.83 -7.22 -14.71
N ARG A 179 13.89 -7.34 -13.92
CA ARG A 179 13.81 -7.77 -12.50
C ARG A 179 13.81 -6.57 -11.55
N GLY A 180 14.60 -5.55 -11.86
CA GLY A 180 14.72 -4.31 -11.09
C GLY A 180 13.49 -3.41 -11.20
N GLU A 181 12.93 -3.25 -12.40
CA GLU A 181 11.64 -2.55 -12.57
C GLU A 181 10.57 -3.20 -11.67
N LYS A 182 10.45 -4.52 -11.69
CA LYS A 182 9.54 -5.27 -10.80
C LYS A 182 9.89 -5.18 -9.31
N PHE A 183 11.15 -4.94 -8.95
CA PHE A 183 11.56 -4.72 -7.57
C PHE A 183 11.20 -3.30 -7.10
N VAL A 184 11.40 -2.30 -7.95
CA VAL A 184 11.08 -0.90 -7.66
C VAL A 184 9.57 -0.66 -7.68
N CYS A 185 8.82 -1.24 -8.63
CA CYS A 185 7.36 -1.30 -8.57
C CYS A 185 6.91 -1.88 -7.23
N ARG A 186 7.40 -3.07 -6.81
CA ARG A 186 7.02 -3.68 -5.51
C ARG A 186 7.31 -2.82 -4.28
N ILE A 187 8.37 -2.01 -4.32
CA ILE A 187 8.65 -1.04 -3.25
C ILE A 187 7.56 0.04 -3.24
N ILE A 188 7.21 0.57 -4.40
CA ILE A 188 6.26 1.67 -4.53
C ILE A 188 4.80 1.20 -4.37
N ASP A 189 4.47 0.00 -4.84
CA ASP A 189 3.21 -0.72 -4.56
C ASP A 189 2.96 -0.77 -3.05
N LYS A 190 4.00 -1.13 -2.27
CA LYS A 190 3.92 -1.11 -0.81
C LYS A 190 3.81 0.31 -0.26
N MET A 191 4.56 1.28 -0.78
CA MET A 191 4.48 2.68 -0.35
C MET A 191 3.11 3.32 -0.62
N ILE A 192 2.36 2.84 -1.62
CA ILE A 192 0.97 3.22 -1.93
C ILE A 192 -0.01 2.52 -0.99
N VAL A 193 0.20 1.22 -0.69
CA VAL A 193 -0.64 0.48 0.26
C VAL A 193 -0.44 0.96 1.71
N ASP A 194 0.79 1.28 2.11
CA ASP A 194 1.12 1.88 3.42
C ASP A 194 0.59 3.33 3.55
N PHE A 195 0.17 3.97 2.44
CA PHE A 195 -0.36 5.34 2.41
C PHE A 195 -1.90 5.42 2.49
N PHE A 196 -2.59 4.44 1.89
CA PHE A 196 -4.05 4.39 1.75
C PHE A 196 -4.66 3.29 2.62
#